data_AF-A0A0H3KCI8-F1
#
_entry.id   AF-A0A0H3KCI8-F1
#
_cell.length_a   1.000
_cell.length_b   1.000
_cell.length_c   1.000
_cell.angle_alpha   90.00
_cell.angle_beta   90.00
_cell.angle_gamma   90.00
#
_symmetry.space_group_name_H-M   'P 1'
#
loop_
_entity.id
_entity.type
_entity.pdbx_description
1 polymer ?
#
loop_
_entity_poly.entity_id
_entity_poly.type
_entity_poly.pdbx_seq_one_letter_code
_entity_poly.pdbx_strand_id
1 'polypeptide(L)'
;MLILKIKEINDKSVTYKYFPNNDENIKPGIIQMDIDSLEVINAEKSSLEKNTRDNYFIHAIDRIYINTSKGLFPESELVAWG
;
A
#
# COMPACT_ATOMS: atom_id res chain seq x y z
N MET A 1 1.38 9.08 -8.50
CA MET A 1 0.65 9.39 -7.27
C MET A 1 -0.39 8.30 -7.10
N LEU A 2 -0.58 7.84 -5.88
CA LEU A 2 -1.56 6.82 -5.53
C LEU A 2 -2.28 7.22 -4.26
N ILE A 3 -3.44 6.62 -4.01
CA ILE A 3 -4.10 6.69 -2.70
C ILE A 3 -3.80 5.40 -1.95
N LEU A 4 -3.42 5.50 -0.68
CA LEU A 4 -3.45 4.41 0.29
C LEU A 4 -4.70 4.53 1.14
N LYS A 5 -5.33 3.39 1.44
CA LYS A 5 -6.40 3.28 2.45
C LYS A 5 -6.17 2.06 3.33
N ILE A 6 -6.25 2.22 4.64
CA ILE A 6 -6.26 1.08 5.56
C ILE A 6 -7.46 0.21 5.23
N LYS A 7 -7.20 -1.08 5.07
CA LYS A 7 -8.23 -2.12 5.02
C LYS A 7 -8.45 -2.71 6.40
N GLU A 8 -7.36 -3.00 7.11
CA GLU A 8 -7.37 -3.65 8.42
C GLU A 8 -6.03 -3.40 9.12
N ILE A 9 -6.06 -3.28 10.44
CA ILE A 9 -4.88 -3.26 11.30
C ILE A 9 -5.17 -4.09 12.56
N ASN A 10 -4.17 -4.85 12.99
CA ASN A 10 -4.17 -5.57 14.25
C ASN A 10 -2.76 -5.51 14.88
N ASP A 11 -2.58 -6.15 16.04
CA ASP A 11 -1.32 -6.08 16.79
C ASP A 11 -0.09 -6.61 16.05
N LYS A 12 -0.27 -7.41 14.98
CA LYS A 12 0.83 -8.04 14.23
C LYS A 12 1.04 -7.46 12.84
N SER A 13 -0.01 -6.97 12.19
CA SER A 13 0.06 -6.57 10.78
C SER A 13 -0.88 -5.43 10.45
N VAL A 14 -0.49 -4.68 9.42
CA VAL A 14 -1.33 -3.67 8.78
C VAL A 14 -1.54 -4.04 7.32
N THR A 15 -2.79 -3.92 6.86
CA THR A 15 -3.18 -4.15 5.47
C THR A 15 -3.69 -2.85 4.85
N TYR A 16 -3.09 -2.47 3.73
CA TYR A 16 -3.52 -1.34 2.91
C TYR A 16 -4.06 -1.80 1.56
N LYS A 17 -5.01 -1.04 1.04
CA LYS A 17 -5.32 -0.97 -0.39
C LYS A 17 -4.57 0.20 -0.99
N TYR A 18 -3.99 0.01 -2.17
CA TYR A 18 -3.44 1.11 -2.97
C TYR A 18 -4.19 1.26 -4.29
N PHE A 19 -4.42 2.52 -4.67
CA PHE A 19 -5.16 2.92 -5.84
C PHE A 19 -4.26 3.74 -6.77
N PRO A 20 -3.69 3.12 -7.82
CA PRO A 20 -2.89 3.82 -8.82
C PRO A 20 -3.62 5.00 -9.45
N ASN A 21 -2.87 6.05 -9.83
CA ASN A 21 -3.43 7.29 -10.41
C ASN A 21 -4.53 7.95 -9.57
N ASN A 22 -4.67 7.58 -8.29
CA ASN A 22 -5.77 7.99 -7.42
C ASN A 22 -7.14 7.53 -7.94
N ASP A 23 -7.18 6.51 -8.79
CA ASP A 23 -8.41 5.99 -9.36
C ASP A 23 -8.98 4.89 -8.46
N GLU A 24 -10.04 5.21 -7.74
CA GLU A 24 -10.72 4.25 -6.87
C GLU A 24 -11.65 3.28 -7.63
N ASN A 25 -11.84 3.48 -8.94
CA ASN A 25 -12.76 2.66 -9.75
C ASN A 25 -12.09 1.40 -10.34
N ILE A 26 -10.76 1.30 -10.27
CA ILE A 26 -10.02 0.12 -10.72
C ILE A 26 -9.89 -0.93 -9.62
N LYS A 27 -9.52 -2.18 -9.96
CA LYS A 27 -9.19 -3.16 -8.93
C LYS A 27 -7.95 -2.65 -8.17
N PRO A 28 -8.04 -2.33 -6.87
CA PRO A 28 -6.89 -1.89 -6.10
C PRO A 28 -5.91 -3.03 -5.92
N GLY A 29 -4.65 -2.68 -5.69
CA GLY A 29 -3.73 -3.65 -5.10
C GLY A 29 -3.89 -3.67 -3.58
N ILE A 30 -3.42 -4.76 -2.97
CA ILE A 30 -3.49 -5.00 -1.53
C ILE A 30 -2.08 -5.33 -1.07
N ILE A 31 -1.64 -4.71 0.03
CA ILE A 31 -0.35 -4.99 0.66
C ILE A 31 -0.61 -5.22 2.14
N GLN A 32 -0.15 -6.34 2.66
CA GLN A 32 -0.12 -6.64 4.08
C GLN A 32 1.33 -6.68 4.54
N MET A 33 1.63 -5.90 5.58
CA MET A 33 2.96 -5.78 6.17
C MET A 33 2.89 -6.19 7.64
N ASP A 34 3.86 -6.97 8.08
CA ASP A 34 4.08 -7.27 9.49
C ASP A 34 4.66 -6.03 10.19
N ILE A 35 4.09 -5.67 11.36
CA ILE A 35 4.41 -4.42 12.04
C ILE A 35 5.81 -4.46 12.68
N ASP A 36 6.20 -5.62 13.21
CA ASP A 36 7.46 -5.75 13.96
C ASP A 36 8.66 -5.91 13.02
N SER A 37 8.52 -6.77 12.01
CA SER A 37 9.59 -7.08 11.05
C SER A 37 9.64 -6.13 9.86
N LEU A 38 8.56 -5.39 9.59
CA LEU A 38 8.38 -4.54 8.40
C LEU A 38 8.40 -5.31 7.07
N GLU A 39 8.30 -6.65 7.11
CA GLU A 39 8.26 -7.48 5.90
C GLU A 39 6.86 -7.52 5.28
N VAL A 40 6.80 -7.58 3.96
CA VAL A 40 5.55 -7.80 3.22
C VAL A 40 5.18 -9.27 3.29
N ILE A 41 4.12 -9.59 4.03
CA ILE A 41 3.66 -10.97 4.24
C ILE A 41 2.65 -11.43 3.19
N ASN A 42 1.90 -10.51 2.58
CA ASN A 42 1.00 -10.81 1.47
C ASN A 42 0.83 -9.60 0.56
N ALA A 43 0.69 -9.84 -0.75
CA ALA A 43 0.53 -8.79 -1.74
C ALA A 43 -0.29 -9.25 -2.94
N GLU A 44 -1.27 -8.43 -3.32
CA GLU A 44 -1.96 -8.48 -4.62
C GLU A 44 -1.69 -7.20 -5.40
N LYS A 45 -1.35 -7.35 -6.68
CA LYS A 45 -1.17 -6.19 -7.57
C LYS A 45 -2.50 -5.62 -8.04
N SER A 46 -2.52 -4.32 -8.32
CA SER A 46 -3.67 -3.64 -8.92
C SER A 46 -3.93 -4.14 -10.35
N SER A 47 -5.11 -3.86 -10.91
CA SER A 47 -5.38 -4.20 -12.31
C SER A 47 -4.53 -3.41 -13.31
N LEU A 48 -3.98 -2.25 -12.93
CA LEU A 48 -3.16 -1.43 -13.82
C LEU A 48 -1.82 -2.10 -14.15
N GLU A 49 -1.28 -2.86 -13.21
CA GLU A 49 0.08 -3.41 -13.27
C GLU A 49 0.19 -4.74 -14.01
N LYS A 50 -0.93 -5.34 -14.41
CA LYS A 50 -0.90 -6.54 -15.27
C LYS A 50 -0.21 -6.29 -16.62
N ASN A 51 -0.18 -5.03 -17.07
CA ASN A 51 0.29 -4.64 -18.40
C ASN A 51 1.40 -3.57 -18.37
N THR A 52 1.89 -3.19 -17.18
CA THR A 52 2.87 -2.10 -17.01
C THR A 52 3.96 -2.49 -16.01
N ARG A 53 4.95 -1.61 -15.80
CA ARG A 53 5.92 -1.75 -14.71
C ARG A 53 5.21 -1.64 -13.35
N ASP A 54 5.75 -2.31 -12.35
CA ASP A 54 5.25 -2.40 -10.97
C ASP A 54 5.50 -1.11 -10.14
N ASN A 55 5.52 0.05 -10.79
CA ASN A 55 5.93 1.30 -10.15
C ASN A 55 4.99 1.67 -8.98
N TYR A 56 3.69 1.41 -9.12
CA TYR A 56 2.71 1.74 -8.08
C TYR A 56 2.82 0.81 -6.88
N PHE A 57 3.02 -0.48 -7.12
CA PHE A 57 3.22 -1.49 -6.10
C PHE A 57 4.47 -1.21 -5.28
N ILE A 58 5.60 -0.95 -5.94
CA ILE A 58 6.85 -0.61 -5.27
C ILE A 58 6.69 0.68 -4.46
N HIS A 59 6.06 1.70 -5.04
CA HIS A 59 5.81 2.98 -4.38
C HIS A 59 4.88 2.85 -3.15
N ALA A 60 3.86 2.00 -3.24
CA ALA A 60 2.98 1.72 -2.14
C ALA A 60 3.71 0.97 -1.01
N ILE A 61 4.55 -0.02 -1.33
CA ILE A 61 5.36 -0.74 -0.33
C ILE A 61 6.27 0.24 0.41
N ASP A 62 7.00 1.09 -0.30
CA ASP A 62 7.92 2.06 0.29
C ASP A 62 7.21 3.00 1.26
N ARG A 63 6.05 3.55 0.85
CA ARG A 63 5.28 4.42 1.74
C ARG A 63 4.74 3.68 2.96
N ILE A 64 4.21 2.47 2.80
CA ILE A 64 3.71 1.66 3.93
C ILE A 64 4.86 1.35 4.89
N TYR A 65 6.04 0.99 4.38
CA TYR A 65 7.23 0.76 5.19
C TYR A 65 7.60 2.00 6.02
N ILE A 66 7.66 3.19 5.39
CA ILE A 66 7.98 4.45 6.09
C ILE A 66 6.94 4.76 7.17
N ASN A 67 5.67 4.53 6.90
CA ASN A 67 4.60 4.79 7.85
C ASN A 67 4.68 3.81 9.04
N THR A 68 4.76 2.50 8.77
CA THR A 68 4.84 1.45 9.79
C THR A 68 6.09 1.58 10.67
N SER A 69 7.26 1.87 10.07
CA SER A 69 8.51 2.11 10.83
C SER A 69 8.45 3.31 11.78
N LYS A 70 7.49 4.22 11.56
CA LYS A 70 7.22 5.37 12.45
C LYS A 70 6.03 5.13 13.38
N GLY A 71 5.42 3.95 13.35
CA GLY A 71 4.17 3.65 14.06
C GLY A 71 2.98 4.50 13.59
N LEU A 72 3.00 4.98 12.34
CA LEU A 72 1.94 5.78 11.75
C LEU A 72 1.04 4.90 10.88
N PHE A 73 -0.26 4.94 11.16
CA PHE A 73 -1.26 4.14 10.45
C PHE A 73 -2.41 5.04 9.96
N PRO A 74 -2.16 5.93 8.98
CA PRO A 74 -3.20 6.80 8.47
C PRO A 74 -4.31 6.00 7.79
N GLU A 75 -5.57 6.28 8.14
CA GLU A 75 -6.72 5.62 7.51
C GLU A 75 -6.74 5.81 6.00
N SER A 76 -6.31 6.98 5.51
CA SER A 76 -6.08 7.24 4.10
C SER A 76 -4.96 8.26 3.89
N GLU A 77 -4.19 8.10 2.80
CA GLU A 77 -3.10 9.00 2.43
C GLU A 77 -3.02 9.16 0.91
N LEU A 78 -2.85 10.40 0.44
CA LEU A 78 -2.49 10.69 -0.94
C LEU A 78 -0.96 10.72 -1.07
N VAL A 79 -0.40 9.83 -1.87
CA VAL A 79 1.04 9.58 -1.96
C VAL A 79 1.57 10.06 -3.30
N ALA A 80 2.14 11.27 -3.33
CA ALA A 80 2.78 11.85 -4.51
C ALA A 80 3.99 11.01 -4.99
N TRP A 81 4.38 11.17 -6.26
CA TRP A 81 5.67 10.65 -6.73
C TRP A 81 6.78 11.48 -6.08
N GLY A 82 7.80 10.82 -5.53
CA GLY A 82 9.00 11.43 -4.98
C GLY A 82 10.08 11.60 -6.03
#